data_AF-A0AAD1AE69-F1
#
_entry.id   AF-A0AAD1AE69-F1
#
_cell.length_a   1.000
_cell.length_b   1.000
_cell.length_c   1.000
_cell.angle_alpha   90.00
_cell.angle_beta   90.00
_cell.angle_gamma   90.00
#
_symmetry.space_group_name_H-M   'P 1'
#
loop_
_entity.id
_entity.type
_entity.pdbx_description
1 polymer ?
#
loop_
_entity_poly.entity_id
_entity_poly.type
_entity_poly.pdbx_seq_one_letter_code
_entity_poly.pdbx_strand_id
1 'polypeptide(L)'
;MILDKTTLTKKIALISTSFALGALLLSGCSAASTDGAAPEATMSVKDAQAAVSTYSQQSKEYEKKFSACLGSKGVKNTGDESADTVAAAQSACASEVGEPPAPTAEQAAANVVLTKKTQACLVDKGHKLPDLKADGNWDNDAMAALSKTDTTLMSDYRSCADEISQ
;
A
#
# COMPACT_ATOMS: atom_id res chain seq x y z
N MET A 1 8.50 54.06 8.63
CA MET A 1 9.83 53.53 8.96
C MET A 1 10.00 53.62 10.47
N ILE A 2 10.47 52.54 11.10
CA ILE A 2 11.05 52.45 12.46
C ILE A 2 10.09 52.19 13.64
N LEU A 3 10.21 50.92 14.10
CA LEU A 3 10.20 50.35 15.45
C LEU A 3 9.10 50.73 16.46
N ASP A 4 8.40 49.71 16.95
CA ASP A 4 8.39 49.47 18.39
C ASP A 4 8.52 47.97 18.72
N LYS A 5 9.58 47.65 19.46
CA LYS A 5 9.78 46.38 20.18
C LYS A 5 8.99 46.46 21.48
N THR A 6 8.25 45.42 21.82
CA THR A 6 7.94 45.16 23.24
C THR A 6 7.92 43.67 23.53
N THR A 7 9.04 43.24 24.09
CA THR A 7 9.25 41.99 24.81
C THR A 7 8.28 41.89 25.98
N LEU A 8 7.61 40.74 26.15
CA LEU A 8 7.07 40.37 27.45
C LEU A 8 7.32 38.90 27.75
N THR A 9 8.50 38.66 28.31
CA THR A 9 8.88 37.45 29.03
C THR A 9 8.01 37.34 30.28
N LYS A 10 7.23 36.26 30.44
CA LYS A 10 6.71 35.85 31.74
C LYS A 10 7.18 34.43 32.07
N LYS A 11 8.13 34.39 32.99
CA LYS A 11 8.47 33.25 33.86
C LYS A 11 7.27 32.92 34.74
N ILE A 12 7.05 31.63 35.04
CA ILE A 12 6.43 31.00 36.24
C ILE A 12 6.34 29.50 35.87
N ALA A 13 6.70 28.50 36.66
CA ALA A 13 7.49 28.35 37.87
C ALA A 13 7.85 26.86 37.95
N LEU A 14 9.05 26.56 38.43
CA LEU A 14 9.45 25.22 38.87
C LEU A 14 8.49 24.71 39.94
N ILE A 15 7.93 23.52 39.75
CA ILE A 15 7.54 22.66 40.86
C ILE A 15 8.37 21.38 40.75
N SER A 16 9.52 21.45 41.39
CA SER A 16 10.30 20.33 41.87
C SER A 16 9.64 19.83 43.15
N THR A 17 9.17 18.59 43.16
CA THR A 17 9.22 17.76 44.38
C THR A 17 9.44 16.31 44.01
N SER A 18 10.63 15.87 44.37
CA SER A 18 11.20 14.53 44.32
C SER A 18 10.36 13.51 45.10
N PHE A 19 10.20 12.32 44.52
CA PHE A 19 10.16 11.09 45.31
C PHE A 19 11.46 10.33 45.05
N ALA A 20 12.14 10.06 46.15
CA ALA A 20 13.47 9.50 46.23
C ALA A 20 13.43 7.97 46.40
N LEU A 21 14.57 7.34 46.05
CA LEU A 21 15.06 6.04 46.50
C LEU A 21 14.33 4.81 45.91
N GLY A 22 14.97 3.81 45.33
CA GLY A 22 16.41 3.53 45.22
C GLY A 22 16.59 2.09 44.72
N ALA A 23 17.61 1.92 43.86
CA ALA A 23 18.37 0.71 43.58
C ALA A 23 17.65 -0.60 43.25
N LEU A 24 17.61 -0.92 41.96
CA LEU A 24 18.07 -2.22 41.45
C LEU A 24 19.02 -1.97 40.28
N LEU A 25 20.30 -1.78 40.60
CA LEU A 25 21.39 -1.96 39.66
C LEU A 25 21.69 -3.46 39.59
N LEU A 26 21.19 -4.11 38.54
CA LEU A 26 21.81 -5.32 38.00
C LEU A 26 22.17 -5.04 36.54
N SER A 27 23.42 -4.60 36.39
CA SER A 27 24.37 -5.02 35.36
C SER A 27 23.77 -5.59 34.07
N GLY A 28 23.78 -4.78 33.01
CA GLY A 28 23.49 -5.20 31.64
C GLY A 28 23.99 -4.15 30.66
N CYS A 29 25.30 -3.94 30.66
CA CYS A 29 26.01 -3.08 29.73
C CYS A 29 26.04 -3.77 28.36
N SER A 30 25.33 -3.25 27.36
CA SER A 30 25.84 -3.02 26.00
C SER A 30 24.79 -2.32 25.16
N ALA A 31 25.20 -1.17 24.64
CA ALA A 31 24.59 -0.54 23.50
C ALA A 31 24.67 -1.46 22.28
N ALA A 32 23.62 -1.43 21.45
CA ALA A 32 23.62 -1.54 20.00
C ALA A 32 22.35 -2.25 19.53
N SER A 33 21.52 -1.50 18.80
CA SER A 33 20.69 -1.96 17.69
C SER A 33 20.19 -3.42 17.77
N THR A 34 19.02 -3.61 18.37
CA THR A 34 18.03 -4.48 17.72
C THR A 34 17.28 -3.52 16.80
N ASP A 35 17.68 -3.40 15.53
CA ASP A 35 17.14 -4.26 14.48
C ASP A 35 15.86 -4.96 14.94
N GLY A 36 14.86 -4.13 15.24
CA GLY A 36 13.47 -4.52 15.13
C GLY A 36 13.21 -4.71 13.64
N ALA A 37 13.75 -5.80 13.08
CA ALA A 37 13.22 -6.39 11.87
C ALA A 37 11.73 -6.52 12.13
N ALA A 38 10.95 -5.67 11.46
CA ALA A 38 9.52 -5.86 11.32
C ALA A 38 9.33 -7.34 10.96
N PRO A 39 8.45 -8.08 11.65
CA PRO A 39 8.38 -9.53 11.54
C PRO A 39 8.38 -9.89 10.07
N GLU A 40 9.47 -10.53 9.63
CA GLU A 40 9.58 -11.04 8.27
C GLU A 40 8.35 -11.91 8.06
N ALA A 41 7.65 -11.65 6.96
CA ALA A 41 6.36 -12.26 6.72
C ALA A 41 6.45 -13.78 6.87
N THR A 42 5.72 -14.31 7.84
CA THR A 42 5.62 -15.75 8.12
C THR A 42 4.94 -16.54 6.98
N MET A 43 4.39 -15.84 6.00
CA MET A 43 3.71 -16.40 4.84
C MET A 43 4.72 -16.76 3.75
N SER A 44 4.66 -18.00 3.26
CA SER A 44 5.46 -18.41 2.11
C SER A 44 5.02 -17.68 0.83
N VAL A 45 5.90 -17.57 -0.16
CA VAL A 45 5.56 -17.00 -1.48
C VAL A 45 4.39 -17.75 -2.13
N LYS A 46 4.37 -19.08 -1.97
CA LYS A 46 3.31 -19.94 -2.49
C LYS A 46 1.95 -19.64 -1.85
N ASP A 47 1.93 -19.47 -0.52
CA ASP A 47 0.69 -19.12 0.19
C ASP A 47 0.23 -17.71 -0.17
N ALA A 48 1.18 -16.77 -0.31
CA ALA A 48 0.88 -15.43 -0.75
C ALA A 48 0.26 -15.40 -2.17
N GLN A 49 0.80 -16.19 -3.10
CA GLN A 49 0.22 -16.35 -4.44
C GLN A 49 -1.18 -16.95 -4.39
N ALA A 50 -1.41 -17.97 -3.57
CA ALA A 50 -2.72 -18.58 -3.43
C ALA A 50 -3.76 -17.57 -2.88
N ALA A 51 -3.39 -16.80 -1.86
CA ALA A 51 -4.24 -15.77 -1.28
C ALA A 51 -4.57 -14.65 -2.28
N VAL A 52 -3.57 -14.11 -2.98
CA VAL A 52 -3.77 -13.06 -4.00
C VAL A 52 -4.54 -13.59 -5.21
N SER A 53 -4.30 -14.84 -5.65
CA SER A 53 -5.06 -15.47 -6.73
C SER A 53 -6.53 -15.59 -6.39
N THR A 54 -6.86 -15.97 -5.15
CA THR A 54 -8.25 -16.04 -4.67
C THR A 54 -8.92 -14.67 -4.74
N TYR A 55 -8.26 -13.62 -4.23
CA TYR A 55 -8.78 -12.26 -4.31
C TYR A 55 -8.95 -11.77 -5.76
N SER A 56 -7.99 -12.07 -6.63
CA SER A 56 -8.04 -11.72 -8.05
C SER A 56 -9.22 -12.41 -8.75
N GLN A 57 -9.51 -13.67 -8.43
CA GLN A 57 -10.67 -14.38 -8.99
C GLN A 57 -11.99 -13.76 -8.53
N GLN A 58 -12.11 -13.42 -7.25
CA GLN A 58 -13.30 -12.73 -6.72
C GLN A 58 -13.52 -11.38 -7.40
N SER A 59 -12.45 -10.60 -7.57
CA SER A 59 -12.50 -9.29 -8.23
C SER A 59 -12.92 -9.42 -9.70
N LYS A 60 -12.36 -10.38 -10.44
CA LYS A 60 -12.74 -10.67 -11.83
C LYS A 60 -14.20 -11.11 -11.96
N GLU A 61 -14.68 -11.93 -11.03
CA GLU A 61 -16.08 -12.36 -11.02
C GLU A 61 -17.02 -11.17 -10.77
N TYR A 62 -16.67 -10.31 -9.82
CA TYR A 62 -17.39 -9.06 -9.58
C TYR A 62 -17.42 -8.17 -10.82
N GLU A 63 -16.26 -7.87 -11.41
CA GLU A 63 -16.15 -7.04 -12.63
C GLU A 63 -16.99 -7.60 -13.78
N LYS A 64 -17.00 -8.92 -13.95
CA LYS A 64 -17.85 -9.59 -14.95
C LYS A 64 -19.33 -9.37 -14.68
N LYS A 65 -19.79 -9.54 -13.44
CA LYS A 65 -21.20 -9.32 -13.05
C LYS A 65 -21.59 -7.85 -13.20
N PHE A 66 -20.75 -6.95 -12.73
CA PHE A 66 -20.98 -5.51 -12.80
C PHE A 66 -21.03 -5.03 -14.26
N SER A 67 -20.08 -5.47 -15.11
CA SER A 67 -20.08 -5.14 -16.54
C SER A 67 -21.30 -5.70 -17.27
N ALA A 68 -21.73 -6.92 -16.94
CA ALA A 68 -22.94 -7.50 -17.51
C ALA A 68 -24.20 -6.71 -17.11
N CYS A 69 -24.26 -6.25 -15.85
CA CYS A 69 -25.33 -5.39 -15.35
C CYS A 69 -25.34 -4.03 -16.08
N LEU A 70 -24.18 -3.40 -16.27
CA LEU A 70 -24.07 -2.15 -17.03
C LEU A 70 -24.58 -2.35 -18.47
N GLY A 71 -24.18 -3.45 -19.11
CA GLY A 71 -24.66 -3.82 -20.45
C GLY A 71 -26.17 -4.01 -20.52
N SER A 72 -26.79 -4.64 -19.51
CA SER A 72 -28.25 -4.83 -19.46
C SER A 72 -29.02 -3.51 -19.25
N LYS A 73 -28.38 -2.52 -18.63
CA LYS A 73 -28.90 -1.16 -18.47
C LYS A 73 -28.53 -0.22 -19.63
N GLY A 74 -27.95 -0.75 -20.70
CA GLY A 74 -27.72 -0.02 -21.95
C GLY A 74 -26.39 0.73 -22.05
N VAL A 75 -25.48 0.55 -21.08
CA VAL A 75 -24.10 1.05 -21.16
C VAL A 75 -23.28 0.10 -22.02
N LYS A 76 -22.83 0.58 -23.18
CA LYS A 76 -22.11 -0.17 -24.21
C LYS A 76 -20.62 0.17 -24.28
N ASN A 77 -20.15 1.12 -23.46
CA ASN A 77 -18.77 1.62 -23.46
C ASN A 77 -18.36 2.19 -24.83
N THR A 78 -19.32 2.76 -25.56
CA THR A 78 -19.10 3.41 -26.87
C THR A 78 -18.62 4.85 -26.73
N GLY A 79 -18.87 5.47 -25.57
CA GLY A 79 -18.52 6.86 -25.29
C GLY A 79 -19.61 7.86 -25.70
N ASP A 80 -20.69 7.37 -26.28
CA ASP A 80 -21.85 8.16 -26.74
C ASP A 80 -22.91 8.33 -25.63
N GLU A 81 -22.78 7.60 -24.53
CA GLU A 81 -23.71 7.62 -23.42
C GLU A 81 -23.54 8.87 -22.54
N SER A 82 -24.67 9.48 -22.13
CA SER A 82 -24.62 10.64 -21.23
C SER A 82 -24.06 10.25 -19.85
N ALA A 83 -23.36 11.18 -19.20
CA ALA A 83 -22.81 10.97 -17.86
C ALA A 83 -23.89 10.59 -16.84
N ASP A 84 -25.09 11.19 -16.93
CA ASP A 84 -26.22 10.88 -16.06
C ASP A 84 -26.74 9.44 -16.28
N THR A 85 -26.79 8.98 -17.52
CA THR A 85 -27.17 7.60 -17.85
C THR A 85 -26.17 6.61 -17.26
N VAL A 86 -24.87 6.88 -17.40
CA VAL A 86 -23.81 6.03 -16.85
C VAL A 86 -23.87 6.00 -15.34
N ALA A 87 -24.02 7.15 -14.69
CA ALA A 87 -24.10 7.25 -13.23
C ALA A 87 -25.34 6.52 -12.67
N ALA A 88 -26.51 6.67 -13.32
CA ALA A 88 -27.72 5.96 -12.94
C ALA A 88 -27.57 4.43 -13.08
N ALA A 89 -26.96 3.97 -14.18
CA ALA A 89 -26.69 2.55 -14.40
C ALA A 89 -25.69 2.00 -13.36
N GLN A 90 -24.61 2.73 -13.06
CA GLN A 90 -23.63 2.36 -12.04
C GLN A 90 -24.27 2.23 -10.66
N SER A 91 -25.08 3.20 -10.24
CA SER A 91 -25.79 3.17 -8.96
C SER A 91 -26.76 1.98 -8.85
N ALA A 92 -27.53 1.74 -9.90
CA ALA A 92 -28.44 0.59 -9.96
C ALA A 92 -27.67 -0.74 -9.94
N CYS A 93 -26.53 -0.83 -10.63
CA CYS A 93 -25.71 -2.04 -10.62
C CYS A 93 -24.99 -2.28 -9.30
N ALA A 94 -24.56 -1.23 -8.60
CA ALA A 94 -23.99 -1.36 -7.26
C ALA A 94 -25.03 -1.94 -6.28
N SER A 95 -26.30 -1.52 -6.40
CA SER A 95 -27.40 -2.05 -5.59
C SER A 95 -27.75 -3.51 -5.92
N GLU A 96 -27.59 -3.91 -7.18
CA GLU A 96 -27.97 -5.24 -7.69
C GLU A 96 -26.86 -6.30 -7.51
N VAL A 97 -25.62 -5.94 -7.84
CA VAL A 97 -24.44 -6.82 -7.78
C VAL A 97 -23.83 -6.84 -6.37
N GLY A 98 -24.02 -5.76 -5.62
CA GLY A 98 -23.41 -5.54 -4.31
C GLY A 98 -22.08 -4.80 -4.39
N GLU A 99 -21.42 -4.73 -3.24
CA GLU A 99 -20.13 -4.07 -3.11
C GLU A 99 -19.00 -4.87 -3.77
N PRO A 100 -17.97 -4.18 -4.31
CA PRO A 100 -16.77 -4.84 -4.79
C PRO A 100 -16.09 -5.61 -3.64
N PRO A 101 -15.46 -6.77 -3.93
CA PRO A 101 -14.73 -7.50 -2.91
C PRO A 101 -13.57 -6.66 -2.38
N ALA A 102 -13.53 -6.49 -1.06
CA ALA A 102 -12.37 -5.94 -0.37
C ALA A 102 -11.41 -7.08 0.01
N PRO A 103 -10.09 -6.86 -0.05
CA PRO A 103 -9.13 -7.87 0.37
C PRO A 103 -9.23 -8.11 1.87
N THR A 104 -9.10 -9.37 2.29
CA THR A 104 -8.91 -9.69 3.72
C THR A 104 -7.55 -9.21 4.20
N ALA A 105 -7.34 -9.14 5.53
CA ALA A 105 -6.02 -8.81 6.09
C ALA A 105 -4.92 -9.77 5.62
N GLU A 106 -5.25 -11.06 5.45
CA GLU A 106 -4.34 -12.07 4.92
C GLU A 106 -3.99 -11.81 3.45
N GLN A 107 -4.99 -11.49 2.61
CA GLN A 107 -4.78 -11.18 1.19
C GLN A 107 -3.98 -9.88 1.01
N ALA A 108 -4.21 -8.88 1.87
CA ALA A 108 -3.44 -7.65 1.89
C ALA A 108 -1.97 -7.93 2.29
N ALA A 109 -1.75 -8.73 3.34
CA ALA A 109 -0.41 -9.14 3.75
C ALA A 109 0.31 -9.94 2.65
N ALA A 110 -0.40 -10.85 1.99
CA ALA A 110 0.10 -11.61 0.85
C ALA A 110 0.55 -10.70 -0.30
N ASN A 111 -0.23 -9.66 -0.63
CA ASN A 111 0.15 -8.70 -1.65
C ASN A 111 1.45 -7.94 -1.27
N VAL A 112 1.63 -7.59 0.00
CA VAL A 112 2.86 -6.95 0.49
C VAL A 112 4.07 -7.89 0.35
N VAL A 113 3.90 -9.18 0.65
CA VAL A 113 4.98 -10.18 0.48
C VAL A 113 5.42 -10.24 -0.98
N LEU A 114 4.48 -10.40 -1.91
CA LEU A 114 4.79 -10.47 -3.33
C LEU A 114 5.40 -9.16 -3.84
N THR A 115 4.86 -8.01 -3.41
CA THR A 115 5.39 -6.70 -3.78
C THR A 115 6.84 -6.52 -3.35
N LYS A 116 7.18 -6.87 -2.11
CA LYS A 116 8.56 -6.80 -1.61
C LYS A 116 9.50 -7.74 -2.35
N LYS A 117 9.04 -8.96 -2.70
CA LYS A 117 9.84 -9.90 -3.50
C LYS A 117 10.10 -9.39 -4.91
N THR A 118 9.07 -8.83 -5.56
CA THR A 118 9.21 -8.20 -6.87
C THR A 118 10.13 -6.99 -6.82
N GLN A 119 10.02 -6.16 -5.78
CA GLN A 119 10.92 -5.02 -5.57
C GLN A 119 12.38 -5.46 -5.44
N ALA A 120 12.66 -6.47 -4.61
CA ALA A 120 14.01 -6.99 -4.44
C ALA A 120 14.59 -7.51 -5.77
N CYS A 121 13.82 -8.31 -6.51
CA CYS A 121 14.25 -8.82 -7.81
C CYS A 121 14.55 -7.71 -8.82
N LEU A 122 13.72 -6.67 -8.88
CA LEU A 122 13.94 -5.53 -9.76
C LEU A 122 15.18 -4.71 -9.34
N VAL A 123 15.41 -4.53 -8.05
CA VAL A 123 16.62 -3.88 -7.53
C VAL A 123 17.87 -4.69 -7.90
N ASP A 124 17.82 -6.03 -7.80
CA ASP A 124 18.93 -6.91 -8.18
C ASP A 124 19.23 -6.85 -9.69
N LYS A 125 18.21 -6.59 -10.52
CA LYS A 125 18.36 -6.32 -11.96
C LYS A 125 18.84 -4.89 -12.27
N GLY A 126 19.04 -4.05 -11.25
CA GLY A 126 19.65 -2.73 -11.36
C GLY A 126 18.66 -1.55 -11.46
N HIS A 127 17.36 -1.79 -11.27
CA HIS A 127 16.36 -0.72 -11.32
C HIS A 127 16.43 0.19 -10.10
N LYS A 128 16.29 1.50 -10.34
CA LYS A 128 16.14 2.50 -9.28
C LYS A 128 14.66 2.75 -9.04
N LEU A 129 14.09 1.96 -8.14
CA LEU A 129 12.67 2.00 -7.82
C LEU A 129 12.36 3.09 -6.80
N PRO A 130 11.16 3.69 -6.83
CA PRO A 130 10.66 4.46 -5.71
C PRO A 130 10.47 3.57 -4.47
N ASP A 131 10.50 4.19 -3.29
CA ASP A 131 10.15 3.50 -2.06
C ASP A 131 8.68 3.04 -2.09
N LEU A 132 8.42 1.90 -1.44
CA LEU A 132 7.05 1.48 -1.21
C LEU A 132 6.37 2.42 -0.21
N LYS A 133 5.08 2.62 -0.37
CA LYS A 133 4.25 3.33 0.60
C LYS A 133 4.18 2.56 1.92
N ALA A 134 3.70 3.23 2.97
CA ALA A 134 3.57 2.64 4.31
C ALA A 134 2.66 1.39 4.35
N ASP A 135 1.72 1.27 3.42
CA ASP A 135 0.84 0.11 3.26
C ASP A 135 1.50 -1.05 2.48
N GLY A 136 2.76 -0.90 2.06
CA GLY A 136 3.53 -1.87 1.30
C GLY A 136 3.17 -1.94 -0.19
N ASN A 137 2.35 -1.01 -0.69
CA ASN A 137 2.03 -0.91 -2.12
C ASN A 137 2.99 0.04 -2.86
N TRP A 138 3.07 -0.14 -4.17
CA TRP A 138 3.75 0.79 -5.06
C TRP A 138 3.13 2.19 -5.01
N ASP A 139 3.97 3.22 -5.12
CA ASP A 139 3.52 4.54 -5.54
C ASP A 139 3.25 4.49 -7.05
N ASN A 140 1.97 4.48 -7.42
CA ASN A 140 1.56 4.32 -8.82
C ASN A 140 2.04 5.48 -9.70
N ASP A 141 2.07 6.70 -9.18
CA ASP A 141 2.48 7.88 -9.96
C ASP A 141 3.99 7.88 -10.17
N ALA A 142 4.75 7.54 -9.13
CA ALA A 142 6.21 7.40 -9.23
C ALA A 142 6.60 6.23 -10.16
N MET A 143 5.92 5.09 -10.07
CA MET A 143 6.13 3.95 -10.96
C MET A 143 5.74 4.27 -12.41
N ALA A 144 4.65 5.02 -12.62
CA ALA A 144 4.25 5.47 -13.96
C ALA A 144 5.22 6.51 -14.55
N ALA A 145 5.86 7.33 -13.71
CA ALA A 145 6.93 8.21 -14.16
C ALA A 145 8.17 7.41 -14.53
N LEU A 146 8.55 6.43 -13.70
CA LEU A 146 9.72 5.57 -13.94
C LEU A 146 9.57 4.73 -15.21
N SER A 147 8.39 4.14 -15.47
CA SER A 147 8.17 3.31 -16.66
C SER A 147 8.28 4.05 -18.00
N LYS A 148 8.23 5.40 -17.98
CA LYS A 148 8.44 6.23 -19.18
C LYS A 148 9.92 6.38 -19.53
N THR A 149 10.81 6.25 -18.56
CA THR A 149 12.26 6.47 -18.73
C THR A 149 13.06 5.18 -18.64
N ASP A 150 12.58 4.21 -17.88
CA ASP A 150 13.17 2.89 -17.74
C ASP A 150 12.49 1.89 -18.71
N THR A 151 13.14 1.68 -19.85
CA THR A 151 12.58 0.89 -20.96
C THR A 151 12.57 -0.62 -20.70
N THR A 152 13.34 -1.12 -19.73
CA THR A 152 13.37 -2.56 -19.40
C THR A 152 12.54 -2.92 -18.18
N LEU A 153 12.13 -1.93 -17.37
CA LEU A 153 11.33 -2.13 -16.16
C LEU A 153 10.13 -3.07 -16.36
N MET A 154 9.37 -2.92 -17.45
CA MET A 154 8.19 -3.76 -17.69
C MET A 154 8.53 -5.19 -18.10
N SER A 155 9.61 -5.41 -18.86
CA SER A 155 10.06 -6.77 -19.18
C SER A 155 10.65 -7.45 -17.96
N ASP A 156 11.44 -6.73 -17.18
CA ASP A 156 12.08 -7.25 -15.97
C ASP A 156 11.07 -7.48 -14.86
N TYR A 157 10.02 -6.66 -14.75
CA TYR A 157 8.90 -6.91 -13.84
C TYR A 157 8.22 -8.25 -14.14
N ARG A 158 7.99 -8.56 -15.43
CA ARG A 158 7.41 -9.85 -15.85
C ARG A 158 8.35 -11.01 -15.55
N SER A 159 9.63 -10.86 -15.87
CA SER A 159 10.67 -11.86 -15.52
C SER A 159 10.69 -12.13 -14.02
N CYS A 160 10.69 -11.08 -13.20
CA CYS A 160 10.65 -11.20 -11.75
C CYS A 160 9.39 -11.91 -11.26
N ALA A 161 8.22 -11.58 -11.81
CA ALA A 161 6.97 -12.27 -11.46
C ALA A 161 7.02 -13.76 -11.80
N ASP A 162 7.59 -14.13 -12.95
CA ASP A 162 7.76 -15.52 -13.38
C ASP A 162 8.79 -16.26 -12.50
N GLU A 163 9.89 -15.61 -12.12
CA GLU A 163 10.93 -16.16 -11.22
C GLU A 163 10.37 -16.40 -9.81
N ILE A 164 9.54 -15.49 -9.30
CA ILE A 164 8.87 -15.62 -7.98
C ILE A 164 7.81 -16.73 -8.01
N SER A 165 7.29 -17.09 -9.18
CA SER A 165 6.24 -18.10 -9.35
C SER A 165 6.74 -19.52 -9.54
N GLN A 166 8.05 -19.73 -9.61
CA GLN A 166 8.70 -21.04 -9.73
C GLN A 166 9.12 -21.59 -8.36
#